data_AF-A0AA44A5M0-F1
#
_entry.id   AF-A0AA44A5M0-F1
#
_cell.length_a   1.000
_cell.length_b   1.000
_cell.length_c   1.000
_cell.angle_alpha   90.00
_cell.angle_beta   90.00
_cell.angle_gamma   90.00
#
_symmetry.space_group_name_H-M   'P 1'
#
loop_
_entity.id
_entity.type
_entity.pdbx_description
1 polymer ?
#
loop_
_entity_poly.entity_id
_entity_poly.type
_entity_poly.pdbx_seq_one_letter_code
_entity_poly.pdbx_strand_id
1 'polypeptide(L)'
;IIGDYRRVALYGVDFLMEEKMHDFNTMSTEMSEDVIRLREELSEQYRALKELKELGQKYGFDLSRPAENFKEAVQWLYLAYLAAIKEQNGAAMSLGRTSTFLDIYAERDLKAGVITESEVQEIIDHFIMKLRIVKFARTPDYNELFSGDPTWVTESIGGVGIDGRPLVTKNSFRFLHSLDNLGPAPEPNLTVLWSVRL
;
A
#
# COMPACT_ATOMS: atom_id res chain seq x y z
N ILE A 1 -4.00 -7.20 9.51
CA ILE A 1 -2.80 -7.60 8.71
C ILE A 1 -2.48 -6.43 7.80
N ILE A 2 -1.21 -6.09 7.60
CA ILE A 2 -0.80 -5.07 6.63
C ILE A 2 0.14 -5.75 5.64
N GLY A 3 -0.31 -5.94 4.41
CA GLY A 3 0.57 -6.38 3.33
C GLY A 3 1.56 -5.25 3.02
N ASP A 4 2.82 -5.58 2.70
CA ASP A 4 3.76 -4.55 2.26
C ASP A 4 3.51 -4.19 0.79
N TYR A 5 2.50 -3.36 0.56
CA TYR A 5 2.03 -2.97 -0.79
C TYR A 5 3.10 -2.25 -1.61
N ARG A 6 4.10 -1.66 -0.95
CA ARG A 6 5.25 -0.99 -1.60
C ARG A 6 6.09 -1.96 -2.42
N ARG A 7 6.10 -3.25 -2.06
CA ARG A 7 6.86 -4.28 -2.77
C ARG A 7 6.45 -4.40 -4.23
N VAL A 8 5.16 -4.24 -4.53
CA VAL A 8 4.67 -4.32 -5.91
C VAL A 8 5.25 -3.19 -6.75
N ALA A 9 5.24 -1.95 -6.22
CA ALA A 9 5.88 -0.81 -6.89
C ALA A 9 7.40 -0.99 -7.02
N LEU A 10 8.07 -1.50 -5.99
CA LEU A 10 9.53 -1.62 -5.96
C LEU A 10 10.08 -2.73 -6.86
N TYR A 11 9.41 -3.89 -6.91
CA TYR A 11 9.94 -5.09 -7.53
C TYR A 11 9.14 -5.61 -8.73
N GLY A 12 7.89 -5.20 -8.88
CA GLY A 12 6.98 -5.85 -9.82
C GLY A 12 6.52 -7.22 -9.33
N VAL A 13 5.45 -7.72 -9.92
CA VAL A 13 4.83 -8.97 -9.47
C VAL A 13 5.63 -10.19 -9.89
N ASP A 14 6.33 -10.17 -11.02
CA ASP A 14 7.08 -11.35 -11.50
C ASP A 14 8.22 -11.69 -10.55
N PHE A 15 8.99 -10.68 -10.12
CA PHE A 15 10.01 -10.86 -9.09
C PHE A 15 9.42 -11.42 -7.79
N LEU A 16 8.27 -10.89 -7.33
CA LEU A 16 7.64 -11.38 -6.11
C LEU A 16 7.14 -12.82 -6.23
N MET A 17 6.69 -13.23 -7.41
CA MET A 17 6.28 -14.60 -7.69
C MET A 17 7.49 -15.55 -7.72
N GLU A 18 8.60 -15.12 -8.33
CA GLU A 18 9.86 -15.87 -8.32
C GLU A 18 10.37 -16.10 -6.90
N GLU A 19 10.35 -15.06 -6.05
CA GLU A 19 10.73 -15.19 -4.64
C GLU A 19 9.79 -16.14 -3.88
N LYS A 20 8.48 -16.12 -4.15
CA LYS A 20 7.54 -17.08 -3.53
C LYS A 20 7.77 -18.51 -3.98
N MET A 21 8.13 -18.72 -5.23
CA MET A 21 8.51 -20.03 -5.74
C MET A 21 9.84 -20.49 -5.12
N HIS A 22 10.79 -19.57 -4.92
CA HIS A 22 12.04 -19.85 -4.22
C HIS A 22 11.80 -20.26 -2.75
N ASP A 23 10.96 -19.51 -2.02
CA ASP A 23 10.54 -19.84 -0.66
C ASP A 23 9.97 -21.27 -0.62
N PHE A 24 9.04 -21.59 -1.53
CA PHE A 24 8.39 -22.91 -1.58
C PHE A 24 9.36 -24.07 -1.85
N ASN A 25 10.36 -23.84 -2.71
CA ASN A 25 11.34 -24.85 -3.10
C ASN A 25 12.46 -25.07 -2.08
N THR A 26 12.74 -24.07 -1.24
CA THR A 26 13.77 -24.13 -0.19
C THR A 26 13.25 -24.59 1.16
N MET A 27 11.94 -24.75 1.31
CA MET A 27 11.31 -25.27 2.52
C MET A 27 11.74 -26.70 2.86
N SER A 28 11.61 -27.04 4.15
CA SER A 28 11.79 -28.41 4.65
C SER A 28 10.91 -29.40 3.88
N THR A 29 11.46 -30.59 3.62
CA THR A 29 10.75 -31.72 3.01
C THR A 29 10.07 -32.61 4.04
N GLU A 30 10.22 -32.30 5.34
CA GLU A 30 9.55 -33.00 6.42
C GLU A 30 8.03 -32.85 6.32
N MET A 31 7.29 -33.95 6.42
CA MET A 31 5.83 -33.95 6.36
C MET A 31 5.22 -33.72 7.75
N SER A 32 5.48 -32.54 8.33
CA SER A 32 4.78 -32.05 9.52
C SER A 32 3.59 -31.18 9.14
N GLU A 33 2.61 -31.04 10.05
CA GLU A 33 1.43 -30.19 9.84
C GLU A 33 1.82 -28.75 9.50
N ASP A 34 2.78 -28.18 10.24
CA ASP A 34 3.25 -26.80 10.03
C ASP A 34 3.89 -26.61 8.65
N VAL A 35 4.68 -27.59 8.19
CA VAL A 35 5.30 -27.54 6.86
C VAL A 35 4.24 -27.66 5.77
N ILE A 36 3.27 -28.58 5.92
CA ILE A 36 2.19 -28.76 4.94
C ILE A 36 1.34 -27.48 4.83
N ARG A 37 0.92 -26.91 5.96
CA ARG A 37 0.14 -25.66 6.00
C ARG A 37 0.91 -24.51 5.34
N LEU A 38 2.18 -24.33 5.68
CA LEU A 38 2.99 -23.25 5.11
C LEU A 38 3.20 -23.41 3.60
N ARG A 39 3.34 -24.65 3.10
CA ARG A 39 3.43 -24.92 1.64
C ARG A 39 2.14 -24.56 0.91
N GLU A 40 1.00 -24.87 1.50
CA GLU A 40 -0.31 -24.47 0.98
C GLU A 40 -0.45 -22.94 0.97
N GLU A 41 -0.14 -22.27 2.09
CA GLU A 41 -0.18 -20.81 2.20
C GLU A 41 0.72 -20.10 1.17
N LEU A 42 1.94 -20.62 0.91
CA LEU A 42 2.81 -20.08 -0.13
C LEU A 42 2.25 -20.28 -1.54
N SER A 43 1.60 -21.42 -1.79
CA SER A 43 0.95 -21.69 -3.08
C SER A 43 -0.23 -20.73 -3.32
N GLU A 44 -1.01 -20.44 -2.28
CA GLU A 44 -2.07 -19.43 -2.31
C GLU A 44 -1.52 -18.01 -2.51
N GLN A 45 -0.43 -17.65 -1.83
CA GLN A 45 0.24 -16.36 -2.04
C GLN A 45 0.75 -16.20 -3.49
N TYR A 46 1.33 -17.25 -4.07
CA TYR A 46 1.75 -17.25 -5.47
C TYR A 46 0.57 -17.06 -6.43
N ARG A 47 -0.57 -17.74 -6.17
CA ARG A 47 -1.79 -17.58 -6.95
C ARG A 47 -2.37 -16.16 -6.83
N ALA A 48 -2.44 -15.62 -5.62
CA ALA A 48 -2.93 -14.26 -5.38
C ALA A 48 -2.07 -13.20 -6.10
N LEU A 49 -0.75 -13.37 -6.18
CA LEU A 49 0.12 -12.51 -6.98
C LEU A 49 -0.22 -12.59 -8.47
N LYS A 50 -0.49 -13.78 -8.99
CA LYS A 50 -0.94 -13.94 -10.39
C LYS A 50 -2.26 -13.20 -10.64
N GLU A 51 -3.24 -13.33 -9.76
CA GLU A 51 -4.53 -12.63 -9.84
C GLU A 51 -4.37 -11.11 -9.73
N LEU A 52 -3.40 -10.62 -8.96
CA LEU A 52 -3.03 -9.21 -8.93
C LEU A 52 -2.56 -8.70 -10.30
N LYS A 53 -1.81 -9.50 -11.07
CA LYS A 53 -1.46 -9.13 -12.46
C LYS A 53 -2.70 -9.00 -13.34
N GLU A 54 -3.63 -9.95 -13.22
CA GLU A 54 -4.90 -9.91 -13.97
C GLU A 54 -5.75 -8.70 -13.58
N LEU A 55 -5.76 -8.33 -12.29
CA LEU A 55 -6.38 -7.09 -11.81
C LEU A 55 -5.73 -5.87 -12.46
N GLY A 56 -4.41 -5.78 -12.47
CA GLY A 56 -3.67 -4.69 -13.14
C GLY A 56 -4.06 -4.57 -14.62
N GLN A 57 -4.08 -5.69 -15.34
CA GLN A 57 -4.43 -5.75 -16.76
C GLN A 57 -5.86 -5.25 -17.04
N LYS A 58 -6.84 -5.56 -16.17
CA LYS A 58 -8.21 -5.03 -16.29
C LYS A 58 -8.27 -3.50 -16.23
N TYR A 59 -7.33 -2.87 -15.54
CA TYR A 59 -7.20 -1.42 -15.47
C TYR A 59 -6.17 -0.84 -16.47
N GLY A 60 -5.60 -1.67 -17.35
CA GLY A 60 -4.62 -1.24 -18.35
C GLY A 60 -3.19 -1.07 -17.82
N PHE A 61 -2.86 -1.67 -16.67
CA PHE A 61 -1.52 -1.61 -16.06
C PHE A 61 -0.83 -2.97 -16.09
N ASP A 62 0.43 -2.99 -16.52
CA ASP A 62 1.27 -4.19 -16.49
C ASP A 62 2.09 -4.22 -15.19
N LEU A 63 1.54 -4.88 -14.17
CA LEU A 63 2.19 -5.03 -12.87
C LEU A 63 3.32 -6.07 -12.85
N SER A 64 3.61 -6.75 -13.97
CA SER A 64 4.69 -7.76 -14.02
C SER A 64 6.06 -7.16 -13.64
N ARG A 65 6.31 -5.93 -14.07
CA ARG A 65 7.55 -5.18 -13.84
C ARG A 65 7.47 -4.18 -12.67
N PRO A 66 8.61 -3.74 -12.13
CA PRO A 66 8.68 -2.61 -11.22
C PRO A 66 8.05 -1.34 -11.81
N ALA A 67 7.61 -0.44 -10.93
CA ALA A 67 7.17 0.90 -11.32
C ALA A 67 8.36 1.76 -11.79
N GLU A 68 8.19 2.45 -12.91
CA GLU A 68 9.25 3.24 -13.55
C GLU A 68 9.20 4.71 -13.19
N ASN A 69 8.03 5.24 -12.82
CA ASN A 69 7.77 6.64 -12.49
C ASN A 69 6.89 6.78 -11.23
N PHE A 70 6.74 8.00 -10.72
CA PHE A 70 5.94 8.30 -9.53
C PHE A 70 4.48 7.89 -9.68
N LYS A 71 3.88 8.16 -10.85
CA LYS A 71 2.49 7.78 -11.14
C LYS A 71 2.31 6.27 -11.07
N GLU A 72 3.22 5.51 -11.66
CA GLU A 72 3.23 4.05 -11.58
C GLU A 72 3.47 3.57 -10.15
N ALA A 73 4.39 4.18 -9.39
CA ALA A 73 4.66 3.75 -8.02
C ALA A 73 3.42 3.86 -7.12
N VAL A 74 2.68 4.97 -7.24
CA VAL A 74 1.40 5.17 -6.55
C VAL A 74 0.36 4.16 -7.04
N GLN A 75 0.26 3.96 -8.35
CA GLN A 75 -0.72 3.06 -8.95
C GLN A 75 -0.49 1.58 -8.62
N TRP A 76 0.76 1.12 -8.60
CA TRP A 76 1.15 -0.26 -8.27
C TRP A 76 0.83 -0.56 -6.81
N LEU A 77 1.21 0.37 -5.92
CA LEU A 77 0.89 0.31 -4.50
C LEU A 77 -0.62 0.26 -4.28
N TYR A 78 -1.37 1.15 -4.93
CA TYR A 78 -2.82 1.16 -4.83
C TYR A 78 -3.46 -0.13 -5.34
N LEU A 79 -3.02 -0.69 -6.46
CA LEU A 79 -3.58 -1.95 -6.99
C LEU A 79 -3.29 -3.13 -6.07
N ALA A 80 -2.11 -3.16 -5.44
CA ALA A 80 -1.77 -4.15 -4.43
C ALA A 80 -2.68 -4.04 -3.20
N TYR A 81 -2.94 -2.82 -2.73
CA TYR A 81 -3.91 -2.57 -1.65
C TYR A 81 -5.35 -2.92 -2.08
N LEU A 82 -5.72 -2.58 -3.31
CA LEU A 82 -7.04 -2.85 -3.90
C LEU A 82 -7.32 -4.36 -3.94
N ALA A 83 -6.34 -5.18 -4.30
CA ALA A 83 -6.48 -6.64 -4.24
C ALA A 83 -6.80 -7.12 -2.81
N ALA A 84 -6.10 -6.59 -1.81
CA ALA A 84 -6.35 -6.97 -0.42
C ALA A 84 -7.78 -6.62 0.05
N ILE A 85 -8.29 -5.43 -0.27
CA ILE A 85 -9.65 -5.01 0.11
C ILE A 85 -10.76 -5.59 -0.78
N LYS A 86 -10.41 -6.27 -1.88
CA LYS A 86 -11.36 -7.04 -2.69
C LYS A 86 -11.56 -8.45 -2.17
N GLU A 87 -10.51 -9.05 -1.61
CA GLU A 87 -10.53 -10.42 -1.08
C GLU A 87 -10.90 -10.48 0.41
N GLN A 88 -10.59 -9.43 1.16
CA GLN A 88 -10.73 -9.42 2.62
C GLN A 88 -11.55 -8.22 3.10
N ASN A 89 -12.37 -8.44 4.11
CA ASN A 89 -13.24 -7.43 4.73
C ASN A 89 -12.92 -7.25 6.23
N GLY A 90 -11.65 -7.36 6.60
CA GLY A 90 -11.19 -7.18 7.98
C GLY A 90 -11.68 -5.87 8.58
N ALA A 91 -11.77 -5.81 9.92
CA ALA A 91 -12.20 -4.59 10.60
C ALA A 91 -11.30 -3.42 10.20
N ALA A 92 -9.97 -3.59 10.38
CA ALA A 92 -8.95 -2.63 9.96
C ALA A 92 -8.13 -3.14 8.77
N MET A 93 -8.21 -2.42 7.65
CA MET A 93 -7.45 -2.69 6.42
C MET A 93 -6.46 -1.56 6.17
N SER A 94 -5.42 -1.48 7.01
CA SER A 94 -4.49 -0.35 7.00
C SER A 94 -3.53 -0.38 5.80
N LEU A 95 -3.13 0.82 5.35
CA LEU A 95 -2.24 1.03 4.21
C LEU A 95 -0.77 0.79 4.58
N GLY A 96 -0.36 1.16 5.80
CA GLY A 96 1.00 0.97 6.30
C GLY A 96 1.78 2.27 6.40
N ARG A 97 3.01 2.30 5.88
CA ARG A 97 3.94 3.44 5.94
C ARG A 97 4.51 3.71 4.55
N THR A 98 3.80 4.52 3.78
CA THR A 98 3.95 4.63 2.32
C THR A 98 4.37 6.03 1.87
N SER A 99 4.05 7.09 2.59
CA SER A 99 4.29 8.48 2.17
C SER A 99 5.76 8.74 1.83
N THR A 100 6.67 8.34 2.74
CA THR A 100 8.13 8.53 2.59
C THR A 100 8.70 7.64 1.48
N PHE A 101 8.16 6.43 1.28
CA PHE A 101 8.57 5.55 0.19
C PHE A 101 8.21 6.15 -1.18
N LEU A 102 6.98 6.62 -1.32
CA LEU A 102 6.50 7.26 -2.55
C LEU A 102 7.26 8.55 -2.88
N ASP A 103 7.77 9.27 -1.86
CA ASP A 103 8.57 10.47 -2.07
C ASP A 103 9.87 10.20 -2.83
N ILE A 104 10.43 8.99 -2.73
CA ILE A 104 11.65 8.61 -3.47
C ILE A 104 11.42 8.72 -4.98
N TYR A 105 10.26 8.26 -5.45
CA TYR A 105 9.87 8.37 -6.85
C TYR A 105 9.48 9.81 -7.23
N ALA A 106 8.74 10.50 -6.37
CA ALA A 106 8.34 11.89 -6.61
C ALA A 106 9.57 12.80 -6.75
N GLU A 107 10.53 12.72 -5.83
CA GLU A 107 11.72 13.55 -5.82
C GLU A 107 12.63 13.26 -7.03
N ARG A 108 12.72 12.00 -7.46
CA ARG A 108 13.46 11.63 -8.69
C ARG A 108 12.81 12.27 -9.91
N ASP A 109 11.50 12.15 -10.06
CA ASP A 109 10.78 12.65 -11.23
C ASP A 109 10.76 14.19 -11.25
N LEU A 110 10.62 14.84 -10.09
CA LEU A 110 10.74 16.30 -9.94
C LEU A 110 12.13 16.80 -10.36
N LYS A 111 13.20 16.11 -9.93
CA LYS A 111 14.59 16.46 -10.32
C LYS A 111 14.86 16.26 -11.80
N ALA A 112 14.22 15.26 -12.41
CA ALA A 112 14.30 15.03 -13.85
C ALA A 112 13.48 16.03 -14.67
N GLY A 113 12.63 16.84 -14.02
CA GLY A 113 11.76 17.81 -14.69
C GLY A 113 10.64 17.17 -15.51
N VAL A 114 10.31 15.90 -15.26
CA VAL A 114 9.27 15.15 -15.98
C VAL A 114 7.88 15.26 -15.33
N ILE A 115 7.83 15.83 -14.12
CA ILE A 115 6.61 16.12 -13.38
C ILE A 115 6.78 17.42 -12.60
N THR A 116 5.69 18.14 -12.38
CA THR A 116 5.62 19.34 -11.55
C THR A 116 5.11 19.03 -10.14
N GLU A 117 5.35 19.91 -9.18
CA GLU A 117 4.83 19.74 -7.81
C GLU A 117 3.29 19.67 -7.78
N SER A 118 2.60 20.41 -8.66
CA SER A 118 1.14 20.37 -8.78
C SER A 118 0.65 19.01 -9.27
N GLU A 119 1.32 18.40 -10.24
CA GLU A 119 0.96 17.06 -10.74
C GLU A 119 1.27 15.98 -9.69
N VAL A 120 2.34 16.14 -8.91
CA VAL A 120 2.62 15.24 -7.77
C VAL A 120 1.49 15.33 -6.75
N GLN A 121 1.06 16.53 -6.37
CA GLN A 121 -0.05 16.71 -5.43
C GLN A 121 -1.36 16.14 -5.99
N GLU A 122 -1.66 16.37 -7.27
CA GLU A 122 -2.87 15.81 -7.92
C GLU A 122 -2.90 14.28 -7.84
N ILE A 123 -1.78 13.62 -8.11
CA ILE A 123 -1.67 12.15 -8.00
C ILE A 123 -1.89 11.69 -6.55
N ILE A 124 -1.33 12.40 -5.56
CA ILE A 124 -1.57 12.10 -4.14
C ILE A 124 -3.03 12.31 -3.77
N ASP A 125 -3.65 13.40 -4.22
CA ASP A 125 -5.06 13.68 -3.95
C ASP A 125 -5.95 12.60 -4.57
N HIS A 126 -5.70 12.18 -5.82
CA HIS A 126 -6.41 11.06 -6.43
C HIS A 126 -6.20 9.74 -5.68
N PHE A 127 -5.01 9.49 -5.16
CA PHE A 127 -4.72 8.33 -4.33
C PHE A 127 -5.54 8.38 -3.03
N ILE A 128 -5.50 9.49 -2.29
CA ILE A 128 -6.29 9.71 -1.07
C ILE A 128 -7.79 9.59 -1.33
N MET A 129 -8.29 10.12 -2.46
CA MET A 129 -9.69 9.96 -2.87
C MET A 129 -10.08 8.49 -3.00
N LYS A 130 -9.20 7.62 -3.51
CA LYS A 130 -9.48 6.19 -3.60
C LYS A 130 -9.52 5.51 -2.24
N LEU A 131 -8.68 5.95 -1.30
CA LEU A 131 -8.71 5.44 0.07
C LEU A 131 -9.98 5.86 0.82
N ARG A 132 -10.50 7.07 0.55
CA ARG A 132 -11.75 7.61 1.13
C ARG A 132 -13.02 6.85 0.71
N ILE A 133 -12.99 6.15 -0.42
CA ILE A 133 -14.17 5.45 -0.96
C ILE A 133 -14.18 3.94 -0.69
N VAL A 134 -13.23 3.43 0.11
CA VAL A 134 -13.24 2.03 0.55
C VAL A 134 -14.45 1.81 1.46
N LYS A 135 -15.20 0.75 1.18
CA LYS A 135 -16.41 0.38 1.93
C LYS A 135 -16.55 -1.13 2.01
N PHE A 136 -17.08 -1.60 3.13
CA PHE A 136 -17.42 -3.00 3.34
C PHE A 136 -18.89 -3.11 3.75
N ALA A 137 -19.59 -4.12 3.25
CA ALA A 137 -20.94 -4.42 3.74
C ALA A 137 -20.86 -4.90 5.19
N ARG A 138 -21.58 -4.25 6.10
CA ARG A 138 -21.63 -4.54 7.54
C ARG A 138 -23.08 -4.73 8.01
N THR A 139 -23.26 -5.57 9.03
CA THR A 139 -24.54 -5.74 9.71
C THR A 139 -24.84 -4.55 10.64
N PRO A 140 -26.11 -4.32 11.02
CA PRO A 140 -26.46 -3.30 12.02
C PRO A 140 -25.67 -3.45 13.33
N ASP A 141 -25.57 -4.67 13.86
CA ASP A 141 -24.82 -4.96 15.11
C ASP A 141 -23.35 -4.54 15.03
N TYR A 142 -22.71 -4.71 13.86
CA TYR A 142 -21.35 -4.26 13.65
C TYR A 142 -21.25 -2.73 13.70
N ASN A 143 -22.22 -2.02 13.12
CA ASN A 143 -22.24 -0.55 13.10
C ASN A 143 -22.53 0.05 14.49
N GLU A 144 -23.25 -0.67 15.36
CA GLU A 144 -23.43 -0.27 16.76
C GLU A 144 -22.12 -0.38 17.56
N LEU A 145 -21.31 -1.41 17.29
CA LEU A 145 -20.00 -1.60 17.91
C LEU A 145 -18.92 -0.68 17.32
N PHE A 146 -18.98 -0.41 16.02
CA PHE A 146 -18.03 0.38 15.25
C PHE A 146 -18.74 1.49 14.49
N SER A 147 -19.13 2.53 15.22
CA SER A 147 -19.86 3.68 14.68
C SER A 147 -19.07 4.44 13.62
N GLY A 148 -19.74 4.93 12.58
CA GLY A 148 -19.14 5.81 11.56
C GLY A 148 -18.60 5.09 10.33
N ASP A 149 -18.89 3.79 10.18
CA ASP A 149 -18.44 2.95 9.06
C ASP A 149 -16.92 3.01 8.82
N PRO A 150 -16.11 2.74 9.87
CA PRO A 150 -14.66 2.85 9.81
C PRO A 150 -14.05 1.70 8.98
N THR A 151 -13.00 2.01 8.24
CA THR A 151 -12.21 1.02 7.48
C THR A 151 -10.76 0.95 7.98
N TRP A 152 -10.34 1.94 8.77
CA TRP A 152 -9.00 2.14 9.33
C TRP A 152 -7.92 1.96 8.26
N VAL A 153 -8.04 2.72 7.18
CA VAL A 153 -7.02 2.84 6.14
C VAL A 153 -5.87 3.69 6.69
N THR A 154 -5.16 3.11 7.66
CA THR A 154 -4.15 3.83 8.44
C THR A 154 -2.86 3.99 7.63
N GLU A 155 -2.41 5.24 7.51
CA GLU A 155 -1.11 5.61 6.95
C GLU A 155 -0.24 6.23 8.05
N SER A 156 0.97 5.71 8.21
CA SER A 156 1.95 6.21 9.17
C SER A 156 2.89 7.22 8.53
N ILE A 157 2.89 8.46 9.01
CA ILE A 157 3.62 9.58 8.40
C ILE A 157 4.81 10.01 9.28
N GLY A 158 5.94 10.32 8.66
CA GLY A 158 7.07 10.94 9.34
C GLY A 158 7.85 9.96 10.23
N GLY A 159 8.22 10.37 11.44
CA GLY A 159 9.05 9.60 12.37
C GLY A 159 10.57 9.82 12.18
N VAL A 160 11.39 9.07 12.93
CA VAL A 160 12.85 9.18 12.90
C VAL A 160 13.45 7.79 12.65
N GLY A 161 14.47 7.72 11.79
CA GLY A 161 15.22 6.50 11.52
C GLY A 161 16.07 6.06 12.72
N ILE A 162 16.49 4.79 12.73
CA ILE A 162 17.43 4.27 13.74
C ILE A 162 18.79 4.99 13.70
N ASP A 163 19.13 5.56 12.54
CA ASP A 163 20.31 6.39 12.31
C ASP A 163 20.14 7.84 12.80
N GLY A 164 18.97 8.18 13.36
CA GLY A 164 18.66 9.49 13.91
C GLY A 164 18.15 10.51 12.89
N ARG A 165 18.12 10.21 11.58
CA ARG A 165 17.61 11.16 10.58
C ARG A 165 16.07 11.19 10.58
N PRO A 166 15.44 12.38 10.41
CA PRO A 166 14.00 12.45 10.17
C PRO A 166 13.60 11.65 8.94
N LEU A 167 12.46 10.96 9.02
CA LEU A 167 11.81 10.28 7.90
C LEU A 167 10.63 11.12 7.34
N VAL A 168 10.50 12.36 7.81
CA VAL A 168 9.62 13.38 7.23
C VAL A 168 10.16 13.77 5.86
N THR A 169 9.27 13.82 4.87
CA THR A 169 9.58 14.20 3.49
C THR A 169 8.56 15.18 2.94
N LYS A 170 8.77 15.72 1.72
CA LYS A 170 7.75 16.56 1.06
C LYS A 170 6.42 15.83 0.97
N ASN A 171 6.44 14.54 0.64
CA ASN A 171 5.22 13.74 0.59
C ASN A 171 4.50 13.58 1.93
N SER A 172 5.20 13.69 3.07
CA SER A 172 4.52 13.78 4.38
C SER A 172 3.56 14.97 4.42
N PHE A 173 3.99 16.12 3.89
CA PHE A 173 3.15 17.30 3.78
C PHE A 173 2.08 17.15 2.70
N ARG A 174 2.38 16.54 1.54
CA ARG A 174 1.39 16.31 0.47
C ARG A 174 0.20 15.46 0.93
N PHE A 175 0.46 14.42 1.74
CA PHE A 175 -0.58 13.60 2.35
C PHE A 175 -1.45 14.42 3.31
N LEU A 176 -0.84 15.21 4.19
CA LEU A 176 -1.57 16.07 5.14
C LEU A 176 -2.35 17.18 4.40
N HIS A 177 -1.79 17.74 3.34
CA HIS A 177 -2.39 18.81 2.55
C HIS A 177 -3.64 18.36 1.77
N SER A 178 -3.83 17.05 1.59
CA SER A 178 -5.10 16.50 1.09
C SER A 178 -6.31 16.87 1.97
N LEU A 179 -6.09 17.17 3.27
CA LEU A 179 -7.13 17.67 4.17
C LEU A 179 -7.55 19.12 3.86
N ASP A 180 -6.68 19.88 3.19
CA ASP A 180 -6.99 21.22 2.68
C ASP A 180 -7.64 21.11 1.29
N ASN A 181 -7.00 20.41 0.34
CA ASN A 181 -7.46 20.32 -1.05
C ASN A 181 -8.80 19.58 -1.20
N LEU A 182 -8.96 18.46 -0.50
CA LEU A 182 -10.15 17.60 -0.57
C LEU A 182 -11.08 17.79 0.62
N GLY A 183 -10.74 18.69 1.55
CA GLY A 183 -11.41 18.89 2.82
C GLY A 183 -11.17 17.77 3.86
N PRO A 184 -11.60 18.00 5.10
CA PRO A 184 -11.45 17.04 6.19
C PRO A 184 -12.18 15.72 5.91
N ALA A 185 -11.52 14.60 6.20
CA ALA A 185 -12.14 13.28 6.13
C ALA A 185 -11.60 12.38 7.24
N PRO A 186 -12.41 11.42 7.73
CA PRO A 186 -11.97 10.45 8.73
C PRO A 186 -11.01 9.40 8.15
N GLU A 187 -11.07 9.17 6.83
CA GLU A 187 -10.19 8.25 6.11
C GLU A 187 -9.41 9.00 5.01
N PRO A 188 -8.20 8.55 4.64
CA PRO A 188 -7.41 7.56 5.39
C PRO A 188 -7.06 8.08 6.80
N ASN A 189 -6.95 7.16 7.75
CA ASN A 189 -6.52 7.49 9.12
C ASN A 189 -5.03 7.90 9.14
N LEU A 190 -4.76 9.20 8.99
CA LEU A 190 -3.40 9.75 8.93
C LEU A 190 -2.77 9.82 10.33
N THR A 191 -1.80 8.94 10.60
CA THR A 191 -1.14 8.82 11.91
C THR A 191 0.27 9.40 11.85
N VAL A 192 0.51 10.49 12.57
CA VAL A 192 1.84 11.11 12.68
C VAL A 192 2.69 10.34 13.68
N LEU A 193 3.82 9.80 13.21
CA LEU A 193 4.83 9.17 14.08
C LEU A 193 5.64 10.25 14.79
N TRP A 194 5.14 10.68 15.95
CA TRP A 194 5.73 11.75 16.74
C TRP A 194 7.11 11.40 17.33
N SER A 195 7.98 12.41 17.43
CA SER A 195 9.25 12.35 18.13
C SER A 195 9.66 13.76 18.55
N VAL A 196 10.28 13.92 19.72
CA VAL A 196 10.81 15.21 20.21
C VAL A 196 11.96 15.76 19.35
N ARG A 197 12.45 14.98 18.39
CA ARG A 197 13.52 15.34 17.44
C ARG A 197 12.99 15.77 16.06
N LEU A 198 11.68 15.87 15.89
CA LEU A 198 11.01 16.30 14.65
C LEU A 198 10.69 17.80 14.67
#